data_AF-A0A973P0J7-F1
#
_entry.id   AF-A0A973P0J7-F1
#
_cell.length_a   1.000
_cell.length_b   1.000
_cell.length_c   1.000
_cell.angle_alpha   90.00
_cell.angle_beta   90.00
_cell.angle_gamma   90.00
#
_symmetry.space_group_name_H-M   'P 1'
#
loop_
_entity.id
_entity.type
_entity.pdbx_description
1 polymer ?
#
loop_
_entity_poly.entity_id
_entity_poly.type
_entity_poly.pdbx_seq_one_letter_code
_entity_poly.pdbx_strand_id
1 'polypeptide(L)'
;MSIPWESTTLLWVADKAYVRTEYPAQGRELRELVECPHCHRITDWLIAARGGRVEIVCRCGRCWRLTAQLSQLVALAEGPPTDPSWTCLDDARAALGFDRRPASRRQRHDQRRSSTMSAAR
;
A
#
# COMPACT_ATOMS: atom_id res chain seq x y z
N MET A 1 23.04 -5.40 -12.33
CA MET A 1 22.60 -4.44 -13.36
C MET A 1 21.21 -3.95 -12.95
N SER A 2 21.17 -2.83 -12.23
CA SER A 2 19.93 -2.25 -11.69
C SER A 2 19.29 -1.42 -12.80
N ILE A 3 18.14 -1.86 -13.30
CA ILE A 3 17.43 -1.13 -14.37
C ILE A 3 17.04 0.23 -13.80
N PRO A 4 17.45 1.35 -14.43
CA PRO A 4 17.10 2.69 -13.95
C PRO A 4 15.57 2.84 -13.93
N TRP A 5 15.08 3.46 -12.86
CA TRP A 5 13.65 3.62 -12.55
C TRP A 5 13.01 4.82 -13.28
N GLU A 6 13.62 5.31 -14.37
CA GLU A 6 13.35 6.58 -15.08
C GLU A 6 11.92 6.79 -15.62
N SER A 7 10.97 5.89 -15.39
CA SER A 7 9.58 6.07 -15.81
C SER A 7 8.58 5.38 -14.88
N THR A 8 8.81 5.46 -13.56
CA THR A 8 7.85 4.98 -12.56
C THR A 8 7.05 6.15 -12.03
N THR A 9 5.73 6.17 -12.24
CA THR A 9 4.85 7.14 -11.60
C THR A 9 4.49 6.62 -10.22
N LEU A 10 4.74 7.42 -9.17
CA LEU A 10 4.37 7.10 -7.79
C LEU A 10 3.20 8.00 -7.38
N LEU A 11 2.21 7.44 -6.70
CA LEU A 11 1.05 8.19 -6.24
C LEU A 11 0.63 7.70 -4.87
N TRP A 12 0.39 8.62 -3.95
CA TRP A 12 -0.37 8.33 -2.75
C TRP A 12 -1.84 8.71 -2.94
N VAL A 13 -2.74 7.78 -2.62
CA VAL A 13 -4.20 7.93 -2.69
C VAL A 13 -4.77 7.61 -1.32
N ALA A 14 -5.30 8.61 -0.62
CA ALA A 14 -5.83 8.42 0.73
C ALA A 14 -7.18 7.67 0.76
N ASP A 15 -7.97 7.76 -0.31
CA ASP A 15 -9.34 7.23 -0.36
C ASP A 15 -9.43 6.04 -1.35
N LYS A 16 -10.62 5.68 -1.83
CA LYS A 16 -10.87 4.47 -2.61
C LYS A 16 -10.26 4.55 -4.01
N ALA A 17 -9.75 3.43 -4.47
CA ALA A 17 -9.30 3.25 -5.84
C ALA A 17 -10.18 2.23 -6.54
N TYR A 18 -10.39 2.43 -7.84
CA TYR A 18 -11.16 1.54 -8.70
C TYR A 18 -10.37 1.22 -9.95
N VAL A 19 -10.45 -0.02 -10.41
CA VAL A 19 -9.97 -0.40 -11.73
C VAL A 19 -11.12 -0.26 -12.71
N ARG A 20 -10.94 0.61 -13.71
CA ARG A 20 -11.86 0.79 -14.83
C ARG A 20 -11.52 -0.18 -15.94
N THR A 21 -12.47 -1.02 -16.30
CA THR A 21 -12.38 -1.90 -17.46
C THR A 21 -13.47 -1.53 -18.46
N GLU A 22 -13.05 -1.11 -19.65
CA GLU A 22 -13.96 -0.78 -20.75
C GLU A 22 -14.14 -2.00 -21.65
N TYR A 23 -15.40 -2.35 -21.92
CA TYR A 23 -15.78 -3.39 -22.87
C TYR A 23 -16.38 -2.72 -24.12
N PRO A 24 -15.55 -2.24 -25.07
CA PRO A 24 -16.01 -1.40 -26.18
C PRO A 24 -17.04 -2.09 -27.06
N ALA A 25 -16.96 -3.42 -27.22
CA ALA A 25 -17.93 -4.20 -27.98
C ALA A 25 -19.34 -4.21 -27.38
N GLN A 26 -19.49 -3.85 -26.10
CA GLN A 26 -20.77 -3.90 -25.36
C GLN A 26 -21.21 -2.52 -24.87
N GLY A 27 -20.40 -1.47 -25.07
CA GLY A 27 -20.65 -0.14 -24.51
C GLY A 27 -20.75 -0.13 -22.98
N ARG A 28 -20.11 -1.10 -22.30
CA ARG A 28 -20.16 -1.26 -20.85
C ARG A 28 -18.84 -0.86 -20.20
N GLU A 29 -18.94 -0.16 -19.09
CA GLU A 29 -17.82 0.15 -18.20
C GLU A 29 -18.03 -0.61 -16.89
N LEU A 30 -17.01 -1.37 -16.47
CA LEU A 30 -16.96 -1.98 -15.15
C LEU A 30 -15.96 -1.22 -14.28
N ARG A 31 -16.35 -0.97 -13.02
CA ARG A 31 -15.48 -0.42 -11.99
C ARG A 31 -15.37 -1.43 -10.86
N GLU A 32 -14.18 -1.99 -10.70
CA GLU A 32 -13.90 -2.93 -9.61
C GLU A 32 -13.19 -2.18 -8.48
N LEU A 33 -13.71 -2.31 -7.26
CA LEU A 33 -13.09 -1.69 -6.09
C LEU A 33 -11.75 -2.36 -5.81
N VAL A 34 -10.71 -1.56 -5.62
CA VAL A 34 -9.43 -2.04 -5.13
C VAL A 34 -9.58 -2.33 -3.64
N GLU A 35 -9.29 -3.56 -3.26
CA GLU A 35 -9.32 -4.03 -1.89
C GLU A 35 -8.01 -4.77 -1.59
N CYS A 36 -7.46 -4.56 -0.39
CA CYS A 36 -6.27 -5.28 0.01
C CYS A 36 -6.61 -6.76 0.25
N PRO A 37 -6.01 -7.71 -0.48
CA PRO A 37 -6.33 -9.14 -0.36
C PRO A 37 -5.94 -9.73 1.00
N HIS A 38 -5.22 -8.99 1.84
CA HIS A 38 -4.78 -9.46 3.16
C HIS A 38 -5.57 -8.89 4.32
N CYS A 39 -5.91 -7.60 4.28
CA CYS A 39 -6.55 -6.91 5.40
C CYS A 39 -7.90 -6.29 5.05
N HIS A 40 -8.37 -6.48 3.81
CA HIS A 40 -9.67 -6.02 3.33
C HIS A 40 -9.89 -4.49 3.43
N ARG A 41 -8.81 -3.72 3.65
CA ARG A 41 -8.84 -2.26 3.58
C ARG A 41 -9.16 -1.84 2.14
N ILE A 42 -9.89 -0.74 1.99
CA ILE A 42 -10.33 -0.20 0.69
C ILE A 42 -9.84 1.23 0.41
N THR A 43 -8.99 1.77 1.29
CA THR A 43 -8.44 3.14 1.25
C THR A 43 -6.93 3.13 1.55
N ASP A 44 -6.28 4.29 1.46
CA ASP A 44 -4.86 4.50 1.76
C ASP A 44 -3.92 3.59 0.96
N TRP A 45 -3.70 3.98 -0.30
CA TRP A 45 -2.90 3.28 -1.28
C TRP A 45 -1.65 4.05 -1.65
N LEU A 46 -0.53 3.34 -1.73
CA LEU A 46 0.65 3.81 -2.45
C LEU A 46 0.73 3.02 -3.75
N ILE A 47 0.68 3.73 -4.87
CA ILE A 47 0.55 3.17 -6.22
C ILE A 47 1.83 3.47 -6.98
N ALA A 48 2.43 2.45 -7.59
CA ALA A 48 3.56 2.58 -8.49
C ALA A 48 3.20 2.02 -9.86
N ALA A 49 3.33 2.83 -10.91
CA ALA A 49 3.01 2.41 -12.28
C ALA A 49 4.25 2.41 -13.17
N ARG A 50 4.48 1.30 -13.88
CA ARG A 50 5.58 1.14 -14.84
C ARG A 50 5.18 0.20 -15.98
N GLY A 51 5.27 0.67 -17.23
CA GLY A 51 5.16 -0.17 -18.43
C GLY A 51 3.88 -1.01 -18.49
N GLY A 52 2.72 -0.42 -18.19
CA GLY A 52 1.42 -1.11 -18.21
C GLY A 52 1.18 -2.07 -17.04
N ARG A 53 1.97 -1.93 -15.97
CA ARG A 53 1.76 -2.63 -14.69
C ARG A 53 1.59 -1.61 -13.59
N VAL A 54 0.69 -1.93 -12.66
CA VAL A 54 0.47 -1.15 -11.45
C VAL A 54 0.76 -2.02 -10.25
N GLU A 55 1.58 -1.52 -9.34
CA GLU A 55 1.82 -2.11 -8.02
C GLU A 55 1.10 -1.25 -6.97
N ILE A 56 0.31 -1.91 -6.12
CA ILE A 56 -0.44 -1.26 -5.05
C ILE A 56 0.12 -1.75 -3.73
N VAL A 57 0.45 -0.81 -2.85
CA VAL A 57 0.88 -1.06 -1.48
C VAL A 57 -0.22 -0.59 -0.54
N CYS A 58 -0.63 -1.48 0.36
CA CYS A 58 -1.57 -1.15 1.44
C CYS A 58 -0.80 -0.74 2.70
N ARG A 59 -1.46 0.03 3.58
CA ARG A 59 -0.96 0.38 4.93
C ARG A 59 -0.54 -0.81 5.79
N CYS A 60 -1.06 -2.01 5.51
CA CYS A 60 -0.62 -3.24 6.21
C CYS A 60 0.76 -3.74 5.76
N GLY A 61 1.43 -3.02 4.86
CA GLY A 61 2.76 -3.34 4.34
C GLY A 61 2.76 -4.40 3.24
N ARG A 62 1.59 -4.93 2.84
CA ARG A 62 1.48 -5.85 1.70
C ARG A 62 1.39 -5.07 0.40
N CYS A 63 2.09 -5.59 -0.60
CA CYS A 63 1.97 -5.13 -1.98
C CYS A 63 1.45 -6.26 -2.88
N TRP A 64 0.77 -5.88 -3.94
CA TRP A 64 0.37 -6.78 -5.02
C TRP A 64 0.34 -6.03 -6.34
N ARG A 65 0.30 -6.79 -7.44
CA ARG A 65 0.34 -6.24 -8.79
C ARG A 65 -0.99 -6.41 -9.48
N LEU A 66 -1.37 -5.40 -10.24
CA LEU A 66 -2.50 -5.42 -11.16
C LEU A 66 -1.97 -5.29 -12.59
N THR A 67 -2.52 -6.12 -13.48
CA THR A 67 -2.29 -5.99 -14.92
C THR A 67 -3.23 -4.92 -15.47
N ALA A 68 -2.90 -3.67 -15.20
CA ALA A 68 -3.64 -2.49 -15.65
C ALA A 68 -2.67 -1.33 -15.91
N GLN A 69 -3.08 -0.42 -16.78
CA GLN A 69 -2.43 0.88 -16.94
C GLN A 69 -2.86 1.82 -15.82
N LEU A 70 -2.02 2.79 -15.48
CA LEU A 70 -2.37 3.80 -14.49
C LEU A 70 -3.62 4.60 -14.89
N SER A 71 -3.82 4.85 -16.19
CA SER A 71 -5.00 5.51 -16.74
C SER A 71 -6.31 4.75 -16.48
N GLN A 72 -6.23 3.43 -16.29
CA GLN A 72 -7.37 2.58 -15.95
C GLN A 72 -7.64 2.60 -14.44
N LEU A 73 -6.65 2.97 -13.63
CA LEU A 73 -6.84 3.10 -12.19
C LEU A 73 -7.42 4.48 -11.88
N VAL A 74 -8.68 4.52 -11.48
CA VAL A 74 -9.35 5.74 -11.05
C VAL A 74 -9.29 5.80 -9.53
N ALA A 75 -8.51 6.74 -9.00
CA ALA A 75 -8.52 7.10 -7.60
C ALA A 75 -9.63 8.13 -7.34
N LEU A 76 -10.58 7.80 -6.48
CA LEU A 76 -11.44 8.81 -5.85
C LEU A 76 -10.68 9.26 -4.62
N ALA A 77 -10.00 10.40 -4.72
CA ALA A 77 -9.26 10.98 -3.62
C ALA A 77 -9.97 12.25 -3.15
N GLU A 78 -10.17 12.41 -1.83
CA GLU A 78 -10.63 13.67 -1.24
C GLU A 78 -9.57 14.79 -1.34
N GLY A 79 -8.31 14.44 -1.64
CA GLY A 79 -7.22 15.38 -1.92
C GLY A 79 -6.40 14.97 -3.15
N PRO A 80 -5.67 15.89 -3.80
CA PRO A 80 -4.87 15.57 -4.97
C PRO A 80 -3.82 14.50 -4.63
N PRO A 81 -3.55 13.52 -5.53
CA PRO A 81 -2.45 12.60 -5.36
C PRO A 81 -1.16 13.38 -5.10
N THR A 82 -0.45 13.02 -4.03
CA THR A 82 0.81 13.70 -3.68
C THR A 82 1.97 13.04 -4.44
N ASP A 83 2.72 13.82 -5.23
CA ASP A 83 3.96 13.42 -5.94
C ASP A 83 4.79 14.71 -6.19
N PRO A 84 6.15 14.79 -6.08
CA PRO A 84 7.12 14.01 -6.90
C PRO A 84 8.48 13.65 -6.26
N SER A 85 8.72 13.90 -4.97
CA SER A 85 10.11 13.85 -4.44
C SER A 85 10.64 12.42 -4.20
N TRP A 86 9.81 11.40 -4.37
CA TRP A 86 10.24 10.01 -4.16
C TRP A 86 10.74 9.42 -5.47
N THR A 87 12.03 9.06 -5.47
CA THR A 87 12.67 8.41 -6.61
C THR A 87 12.58 6.89 -6.53
N CYS A 88 12.14 6.34 -5.39
CA CYS A 88 11.91 4.92 -5.22
C CYS A 88 10.67 4.61 -4.35
N LEU A 89 10.06 3.45 -4.61
CA LEU A 89 8.89 2.98 -3.89
C LEU A 89 9.18 2.78 -2.39
N ASP A 90 10.38 2.31 -2.04
CA ASP A 90 10.74 2.04 -0.66
C ASP A 90 10.85 3.34 0.18
N ASP A 91 11.38 4.42 -0.40
CA ASP A 91 11.41 5.73 0.26
C ASP A 91 10.01 6.27 0.49
N ALA A 92 9.12 6.15 -0.51
CA ALA A 92 7.73 6.53 -0.37
C ALA A 92 7.03 5.69 0.72
N ARG A 93 7.34 4.39 0.81
CA ARG A 93 6.79 3.51 1.85
C ARG A 93 7.25 3.93 3.24
N ALA A 94 8.54 4.23 3.41
CA ALA A 94 9.11 4.65 4.69
C ALA A 94 8.58 6.03 5.10
N ALA A 95 8.57 7.00 4.18
CA ALA A 95 8.11 8.36 4.43
C ALA A 95 6.63 8.41 4.85
N LEU A 96 5.80 7.58 4.24
CA LEU A 96 4.36 7.57 4.51
C LEU A 96 3.95 6.55 5.60
N GLY A 97 4.79 5.55 5.91
CA GLY A 97 4.50 4.50 6.91
C GLY A 97 3.75 3.27 6.36
N PHE A 98 4.00 2.90 5.10
CA PHE A 98 3.53 1.67 4.45
C PHE A 98 4.52 0.49 4.61
N ASP A 99 5.46 0.65 5.52
CA ASP A 99 6.51 -0.30 5.90
C ASP A 99 6.13 -1.14 7.11
N ARG A 100 5.03 -0.81 7.81
CA ARG A 100 4.53 -1.57 8.96
C ARG A 100 4.29 -3.02 8.54
N ARG A 101 5.28 -3.86 8.83
CA ARG A 101 5.04 -5.27 9.17
C ARG A 101 3.83 -5.26 10.10
N PRO A 102 2.82 -6.13 9.92
CA PRO A 102 1.90 -6.37 11.02
C PRO A 102 2.80 -6.62 12.22
N ALA A 103 2.61 -5.87 13.29
CA ALA A 103 3.34 -6.09 14.53
C ALA A 103 3.10 -7.55 14.87
N SER A 104 4.02 -8.42 14.44
CA SER A 104 3.98 -9.84 14.67
C SER A 104 3.98 -9.90 16.16
N ARG A 105 2.82 -10.23 16.74
CA ARG A 105 2.58 -10.48 18.16
C ARG A 105 3.64 -9.80 19.03
N ARG A 106 3.28 -8.72 19.72
CA ARG A 106 3.79 -8.54 21.08
C ARG A 106 3.53 -9.88 21.79
N GLN A 107 4.53 -10.77 21.79
CA GLN A 107 4.56 -11.93 22.64
C GLN A 107 4.62 -11.31 24.03
N ARG A 108 3.44 -11.21 24.63
CA ARG A 108 3.26 -11.18 26.07
C ARG A 108 3.88 -12.47 26.59
N HIS A 109 5.16 -12.39 26.90
CA HIS A 109 5.99 -13.32 27.66
C HIS A 109 7.19 -12.44 28.05
N ASP A 110 7.27 -11.84 29.23
CA ASP A 110 7.09 -12.45 30.54
C ASP A 110 6.61 -11.40 31.57
N GLN A 111 5.36 -11.54 32.01
CA GLN A 111 4.93 -11.07 33.33
C GLN A 111 4.52 -12.31 34.12
N ARG A 112 5.50 -13.08 34.62
CA ARG A 112 5.27 -13.85 35.86
C ARG A 112 6.59 -14.24 36.53
N ARG A 113 6.70 -13.77 37.77
CA ARG A 113 7.57 -14.23 38.87
C ARG A 113 9.05 -13.82 38.81
N SER A 114 9.34 -12.76 39.55
CA SER A 114 10.28 -12.83 40.68
C SER A 114 9.84 -11.86 41.77
N SER A 115 8.82 -12.28 42.52
CA SER A 115 8.60 -11.80 43.89
C SER A 115 9.36 -12.75 44.81
N THR A 116 10.56 -12.38 45.23
CA THR A 116 11.37 -12.91 46.36
C THR A 116 12.68 -12.14 46.30
N MET A 117 13.19 -11.40 47.29
CA MET A 117 12.89 -11.15 48.71
C MET A 117 13.34 -9.69 48.96
N SER A 118 12.50 -8.87 49.60
CA SER A 118 12.69 -8.44 50.99
C SER A 118 14.15 -8.22 51.43
N ALA A 119 14.46 -6.94 51.60
CA ALA A 119 15.27 -6.33 52.67
C ALA A 119 15.83 -7.25 53.76
N ALA A 120 17.14 -7.13 54.00
CA ALA A 120 17.76 -6.92 55.32
C ALA A 120 19.23 -6.55 55.04
N ARG A 121 19.60 -5.30 55.30
CA ARG A 121 20.54 -4.88 56.36
C ARG A 121 21.98 -5.28 56.11
#